data_AF-A0A5C7M9K9-F1
#
_entry.id   AF-A0A5C7M9K9-F1
#
_cell.length_a   1.000
_cell.length_b   1.000
_cell.length_c   1.000
_cell.angle_alpha   90.00
_cell.angle_beta   90.00
_cell.angle_gamma   90.00
#
_symmetry.space_group_name_H-M   'P 1'
#
loop_
_entity.id
_entity.type
_entity.pdbx_description
1 polymer ?
#
loop_
_entity_poly.entity_id
_entity_poly.type
_entity_poly.pdbx_seq_one_letter_code
_entity_poly.pdbx_strand_id
1 'polypeptide(L)'
;MALTAKEWRLLEAKLADLEPAVRQAFIEAIQRRGTAVDVTALTELIDAGRFAEALEMVRVPDSWVTMASEEVRAAYIQGGASAGDLLAATIRAKFGFGMNARAEDWARTMSSRMIESVNENLPEVQGYIEQSVGKGIPARAVALDIVGRMDKATKRRTGGLLGLNSNQTGAAIRAKAELEDLDPAYFERKLRDKRFDSIVRRAIKDGKPLSRADLDRITGRYRDRLLKHRGDVIARTEALNALRAGQHEGFRQLIDAGLADAVEVKWQATADGRTRDSHLALNGQAVEFGQMFISPATGALMEFPGDISHGAHGEDVIQCRCVAIYRIKNRDR
;
A
#
# COMPACT_ATOMS: atom_id res chain seq x y z
N MET A 1 -8.40 -28.84 15.99
CA MET A 1 -8.10 -28.13 14.71
C MET A 1 -9.21 -27.17 14.23
N ALA A 2 -10.27 -26.88 15.01
CA ALA A 2 -11.42 -26.08 14.52
C ALA A 2 -11.40 -24.57 14.86
N LEU A 3 -10.63 -24.13 15.86
CA LEU A 3 -10.56 -22.72 16.27
C LEU A 3 -9.79 -21.85 15.26
N THR A 4 -8.74 -22.40 14.66
CA THR A 4 -7.80 -21.68 13.78
C THR A 4 -8.43 -21.21 12.47
N ALA A 5 -9.34 -22.01 11.88
CA ALA A 5 -10.04 -21.64 10.65
C ALA A 5 -11.14 -20.58 10.88
N LYS A 6 -11.70 -20.52 12.08
CA LYS A 6 -12.77 -19.56 12.43
C LYS A 6 -12.18 -18.17 12.67
N GLU A 7 -11.10 -18.08 13.45
CA GLU A 7 -10.38 -16.83 13.70
C GLU A 7 -9.83 -16.22 12.42
N TRP A 8 -9.25 -17.06 11.55
CA TRP A 8 -8.81 -16.66 10.21
C TRP A 8 -9.95 -16.07 9.36
N ARG A 9 -11.09 -16.76 9.28
CA ARG A 9 -12.25 -16.29 8.49
C ARG A 9 -12.84 -14.99 9.03
N LEU A 10 -12.87 -14.81 10.35
CA LEU A 10 -13.30 -13.56 10.98
C LEU A 10 -12.38 -12.41 10.59
N LEU A 11 -11.07 -12.65 10.58
CA LEU A 11 -10.07 -11.67 10.20
C LEU A 11 -10.16 -11.33 8.70
N GLU A 12 -10.29 -12.34 7.83
CA GLU A 12 -10.53 -12.13 6.39
C GLU A 12 -11.82 -11.36 6.10
N ALA A 13 -12.91 -11.64 6.82
CA ALA A 13 -14.16 -10.92 6.65
C ALA A 13 -14.00 -9.44 7.01
N LYS A 14 -13.34 -9.12 8.14
CA LYS A 14 -13.04 -7.73 8.53
C LYS A 14 -12.15 -7.03 7.50
N LEU A 15 -11.16 -7.71 6.93
CA LEU A 15 -10.31 -7.15 5.87
C LEU A 15 -11.09 -6.82 4.60
N ALA A 16 -12.06 -7.65 4.22
CA ALA A 16 -12.86 -7.41 3.02
C ALA A 16 -13.64 -6.09 3.08
N ASP A 17 -13.99 -5.64 4.29
CA ASP A 17 -14.67 -4.37 4.52
C ASP A 17 -13.69 -3.18 4.56
N LEU A 18 -12.49 -3.37 5.13
CA LEU A 18 -11.48 -2.32 5.31
C LEU A 18 -10.66 -2.02 4.04
N GLU A 19 -10.29 -3.04 3.27
CA GLU A 19 -9.45 -2.88 2.07
C GLU A 19 -10.05 -1.90 1.05
N PRO A 20 -11.36 -1.95 0.72
CA PRO A 20 -11.95 -0.99 -0.20
C PRO A 20 -11.89 0.46 0.28
N ALA A 21 -12.12 0.70 1.57
CA ALA A 21 -12.09 2.03 2.16
C ALA A 21 -10.69 2.64 2.10
N VAL A 22 -9.67 1.91 2.56
CA VAL A 22 -8.27 2.36 2.54
C VAL A 22 -7.81 2.62 1.10
N ARG A 23 -8.11 1.70 0.17
CA ARG A 23 -7.75 1.87 -1.25
C ARG A 23 -8.40 3.11 -1.84
N GLN A 24 -9.68 3.31 -1.58
CA GLN A 24 -10.43 4.43 -2.13
C GLN A 24 -9.90 5.76 -1.58
N ALA A 25 -9.63 5.84 -0.27
CA ALA A 25 -9.03 7.00 0.36
C ALA A 25 -7.66 7.33 -0.26
N PHE A 26 -6.80 6.33 -0.45
CA PHE A 26 -5.48 6.50 -1.08
C PHE A 26 -5.59 7.03 -2.52
N ILE A 27 -6.37 6.37 -3.38
CA ILE A 27 -6.52 6.78 -4.79
C ILE A 27 -7.15 8.17 -4.88
N GLU A 28 -8.12 8.47 -4.01
CA GLU A 28 -8.78 9.76 -3.99
C GLU A 28 -7.85 10.89 -3.55
N ALA A 29 -6.98 10.68 -2.55
CA ALA A 29 -5.98 11.67 -2.15
C ALA A 29 -5.08 12.05 -3.33
N ILE A 30 -4.62 11.06 -4.11
CA ILE A 30 -3.76 11.27 -5.28
C ILE A 30 -4.51 11.98 -6.41
N GLN A 31 -5.73 11.53 -6.73
CA GLN A 31 -6.55 12.14 -7.78
C GLN A 31 -6.94 13.58 -7.44
N ARG A 32 -7.31 13.85 -6.19
CA ARG A 32 -7.55 15.20 -5.71
C ARG A 32 -6.30 16.03 -5.91
N ARG A 33 -5.10 15.49 -5.62
CA ARG A 33 -3.86 16.27 -5.69
C ARG A 33 -3.58 16.67 -7.12
N GLY A 34 -3.59 15.70 -8.05
CA GLY A 34 -3.46 16.01 -9.47
C GLY A 34 -4.48 17.05 -9.93
N THR A 35 -5.74 16.95 -9.47
CA THR A 35 -6.80 17.90 -9.84
C THR A 35 -6.56 19.31 -9.29
N ALA A 36 -6.00 19.44 -8.09
CA ALA A 36 -5.72 20.73 -7.44
C ALA A 36 -4.47 21.43 -7.99
N VAL A 37 -3.59 20.73 -8.69
CA VAL A 37 -2.41 21.36 -9.32
C VAL A 37 -2.84 22.27 -10.46
N ASP A 38 -2.44 23.54 -10.39
CA ASP A 38 -2.52 24.46 -11.53
C ASP A 38 -1.48 24.06 -12.59
N VAL A 39 -1.97 23.47 -13.68
CA VAL A 39 -1.12 23.00 -14.78
C VAL A 39 -0.43 24.15 -15.51
N THR A 40 -1.00 25.37 -15.49
CA THR A 40 -0.38 26.53 -16.13
C THR A 40 0.89 26.91 -15.38
N ALA A 41 0.79 27.14 -14.07
CA ALA A 41 1.94 27.45 -13.24
C ALA A 41 2.96 26.30 -13.21
N LEU A 42 2.52 25.03 -13.18
CA LEU A 42 3.43 23.88 -13.31
C LEU A 42 4.18 23.90 -14.65
N THR A 43 3.50 24.24 -15.74
CA THR A 43 4.13 24.36 -17.08
C THR A 43 5.18 25.46 -17.08
N GLU A 44 4.87 26.63 -16.53
CA GLU A 44 5.79 27.77 -16.42
C GLU A 44 7.05 27.43 -15.61
N LEU A 45 6.91 26.70 -14.50
CA LEU A 45 8.05 26.25 -13.70
C LEU A 45 8.94 25.27 -14.47
N ILE A 46 8.35 24.35 -15.22
CA ILE A 46 9.10 23.39 -16.05
C ILE A 46 9.82 24.12 -17.20
N ASP A 47 9.16 25.02 -17.91
CA ASP A 47 9.77 25.82 -18.99
C ASP A 47 10.91 26.71 -18.47
N ALA A 48 10.79 27.24 -17.25
CA ALA A 48 11.82 28.05 -16.60
C ALA A 48 12.99 27.23 -16.00
N GLY A 49 12.97 25.89 -16.10
CA GLY A 49 13.99 25.03 -15.49
C GLY A 49 13.93 24.97 -13.96
N ARG A 50 12.85 25.45 -13.33
CA ARG A 50 12.66 25.52 -11.88
C ARG A 50 12.08 24.19 -11.35
N PHE A 51 12.81 23.10 -11.58
CA PHE A 51 12.30 21.74 -11.34
C PHE A 51 12.00 21.44 -9.86
N ALA A 52 12.81 21.95 -8.93
CA ALA A 52 12.55 21.77 -7.50
C ALA A 52 11.18 22.34 -7.09
N GLU A 53 10.82 23.52 -7.61
CA GLU A 53 9.53 24.15 -7.33
C GLU A 53 8.37 23.44 -8.03
N ALA A 54 8.61 22.93 -9.25
CA ALA A 54 7.64 22.07 -9.93
C ALA A 54 7.33 20.79 -9.15
N LEU A 55 8.33 20.18 -8.49
CA LEU A 55 8.16 19.00 -7.66
C LEU A 55 7.37 19.30 -6.38
N GLU A 56 7.69 20.41 -5.70
CA GLU A 56 6.92 20.85 -4.52
C GLU A 56 5.45 21.11 -4.88
N MET A 57 5.19 21.63 -6.09
CA MET A 57 3.83 21.86 -6.57
C MET A 57 3.02 20.57 -6.76
N VAL A 58 3.66 19.42 -7.00
CA VAL A 58 2.96 18.15 -7.22
C VAL A 58 3.02 17.20 -6.03
N ARG A 59 3.91 17.44 -5.06
CA ARG A 59 4.01 16.71 -3.79
C ARG A 59 2.65 16.59 -3.12
N VAL A 60 2.26 15.38 -2.70
CA VAL A 60 0.99 15.17 -1.99
C VAL A 60 1.16 15.68 -0.55
N PRO A 61 0.30 16.60 -0.07
CA PRO A 61 0.38 17.09 1.30
C PRO A 61 0.10 15.98 2.32
N ASP A 62 0.83 16.01 3.43
CA ASP A 62 0.69 15.07 4.55
C ASP A 62 -0.76 15.00 5.06
N SER A 63 -1.45 16.14 5.11
CA SER A 63 -2.84 16.25 5.56
C SER A 63 -3.85 15.47 4.70
N TRP A 64 -3.48 15.11 3.48
CA TRP A 64 -4.36 14.37 2.56
C TRP A 64 -4.17 12.86 2.69
N VAL A 65 -3.05 12.43 3.28
CA VAL A 65 -2.78 11.05 3.66
C VAL A 65 -3.50 10.69 4.95
N THR A 66 -3.82 11.69 5.80
CA THR A 66 -4.52 11.52 7.08
C THR A 66 -5.83 10.74 6.95
N MET A 67 -6.62 10.94 5.87
CA MET A 67 -7.85 10.16 5.68
C MET A 67 -7.59 8.65 5.54
N ALA A 68 -6.57 8.25 4.77
CA ALA A 68 -6.20 6.85 4.66
C ALA A 68 -5.63 6.33 5.99
N SER A 69 -4.86 7.15 6.70
CA SER A 69 -4.33 6.80 8.04
C SER A 69 -5.44 6.58 9.07
N GLU A 70 -6.55 7.33 9.01
CA GLU A 70 -7.67 7.14 9.94
C GLU A 70 -8.40 5.80 9.72
N GLU A 71 -8.56 5.37 8.47
CA GLU A 71 -9.12 4.04 8.17
C GLU A 71 -8.21 2.92 8.68
N VAL A 72 -6.89 3.09 8.55
CA VAL A 72 -5.91 2.15 9.10
C VAL A 72 -5.91 2.17 10.64
N ARG A 73 -6.07 3.35 11.25
CA ARG A 73 -6.22 3.48 12.72
C ARG A 73 -7.51 2.80 13.20
N ALA A 74 -8.60 2.88 12.45
CA ALA A 74 -9.83 2.17 12.76
C ALA A 74 -9.62 0.64 12.72
N ALA A 75 -8.88 0.13 11.74
CA ALA A 75 -8.50 -1.28 11.68
C ALA A 75 -7.69 -1.72 12.91
N TYR A 76 -6.77 -0.88 13.37
CA TYR A 76 -6.00 -1.11 14.60
C TYR A 76 -6.91 -1.22 15.83
N ILE A 77 -7.83 -0.28 16.02
CA ILE A 77 -8.79 -0.32 17.15
C ILE A 77 -9.65 -1.57 17.11
N GLN A 78 -10.15 -1.96 15.93
CA GLN A 78 -10.93 -3.18 15.75
C GLN A 78 -10.12 -4.45 16.06
N GLY A 79 -8.81 -4.42 15.78
CA GLY A 79 -7.86 -5.47 16.16
C GLY A 79 -7.76 -5.60 17.67
N GLY A 80 -7.52 -4.49 18.36
CA GLY A 80 -7.41 -4.47 19.82
C GLY A 80 -8.68 -4.93 20.53
N ALA A 81 -9.83 -4.46 20.07
CA ALA A 81 -11.13 -4.89 20.60
C ALA A 81 -11.35 -6.41 20.44
N SER A 82 -10.82 -7.03 19.37
CA SER A 82 -10.98 -8.46 19.13
C SER A 82 -10.26 -9.37 20.14
N ALA A 83 -9.26 -8.85 20.88
CA ALA A 83 -8.67 -9.61 21.99
C ALA A 83 -9.71 -9.96 23.07
N GLY A 84 -10.70 -9.09 23.28
CA GLY A 84 -11.81 -9.33 24.19
C GLY A 84 -12.76 -10.45 23.74
N ASP A 85 -12.83 -10.73 22.43
CA ASP A 85 -13.73 -11.75 21.87
C ASP A 85 -13.33 -13.18 22.24
N LEU A 86 -12.08 -13.38 22.66
CA LEU A 86 -11.52 -14.67 23.05
C LEU A 86 -11.61 -14.92 24.57
N LEU A 87 -12.09 -13.93 25.33
CA LEU A 87 -12.22 -14.02 26.78
C LEU A 87 -13.56 -14.66 27.20
N ALA A 88 -13.52 -15.35 28.34
CA ALA A 88 -14.71 -15.75 29.09
C ALA A 88 -15.55 -14.51 29.45
N ALA A 89 -16.88 -14.65 29.49
CA ALA A 89 -17.82 -13.54 29.69
C ALA A 89 -17.50 -12.67 30.92
N THR A 90 -17.03 -13.28 32.01
CA THR A 90 -16.67 -12.61 33.26
C THR A 90 -15.43 -11.72 33.14
N ILE A 91 -14.46 -12.08 32.29
CA ILE A 91 -13.25 -11.29 32.03
C ILE A 91 -13.55 -10.25 30.94
N ARG A 92 -14.33 -10.61 29.92
CA ARG A 92 -14.79 -9.68 28.86
C ARG A 92 -15.51 -8.46 29.44
N ALA A 93 -16.34 -8.65 30.47
CA ALA A 93 -17.05 -7.56 31.15
C ALA A 93 -16.10 -6.55 31.85
N LYS A 94 -14.83 -6.90 32.04
CA LYS A 94 -13.80 -6.06 32.70
C LYS A 94 -12.75 -5.52 31.73
N PHE A 95 -12.77 -5.94 30.46
CA PHE A 95 -11.80 -5.53 29.46
C PHE A 95 -12.39 -4.52 28.48
N GLY A 96 -11.72 -3.38 28.35
CA GLY A 96 -11.97 -2.40 27.29
C GLY A 96 -10.63 -2.05 26.64
N PHE A 97 -10.54 -2.23 25.33
CA PHE A 97 -9.36 -1.78 24.59
C PHE A 97 -9.29 -0.25 24.58
N GLY A 98 -8.15 0.30 25.01
CA GLY A 98 -7.92 1.74 25.05
C GLY A 98 -6.78 2.18 24.13
N MET A 99 -6.87 3.39 23.59
CA MET A 99 -5.73 4.06 22.97
C MET A 99 -4.78 4.54 24.08
N ASN A 100 -3.72 3.78 24.34
CA ASN A 100 -2.64 4.16 25.24
C ASN A 100 -1.45 4.76 24.47
N ALA A 101 -0.40 5.18 25.18
CA ALA A 101 0.77 5.79 24.55
C ALA A 101 1.43 4.90 23.47
N ARG A 102 1.42 3.56 23.61
CA ARG A 102 1.97 2.64 22.60
C ARG A 102 1.09 2.57 21.36
N ALA A 103 -0.22 2.51 21.54
CA ALA A 103 -1.19 2.53 20.44
C ALA A 103 -1.12 3.85 19.65
N GLU A 104 -0.96 4.97 20.34
CA GLU A 104 -0.78 6.28 19.71
C GLU A 104 0.55 6.38 18.95
N ASP A 105 1.63 5.88 19.53
CA ASP A 105 2.94 5.85 18.86
C ASP A 105 2.95 4.97 17.61
N TRP A 106 2.28 3.80 17.68
CA TRP A 106 2.09 2.93 16.53
C TRP A 106 1.30 3.65 15.41
N ALA A 107 0.19 4.31 15.76
CA ALA A 107 -0.63 5.04 14.78
C ALA A 107 0.14 6.20 14.14
N ARG A 108 0.94 6.93 14.92
CA ARG A 108 1.84 7.98 14.45
C ARG A 108 2.87 7.43 13.45
N THR A 109 3.56 6.35 13.83
CA THR A 109 4.58 5.71 13.01
C THR A 109 4.02 5.21 11.68
N MET A 110 2.86 4.56 11.71
CA MET A 110 2.17 4.10 10.49
C MET A 110 1.81 5.29 9.58
N SER A 111 1.26 6.37 10.15
CA SER A 111 0.90 7.55 9.36
C SER A 111 2.14 8.19 8.70
N SER A 112 3.25 8.31 9.42
CA SER A 112 4.50 8.85 8.85
C SER A 112 4.99 8.00 7.67
N ARG A 113 4.97 6.68 7.80
CA ARG A 113 5.38 5.77 6.70
C ARG A 113 4.48 5.87 5.48
N MET A 114 3.16 5.99 5.68
CA MET A 114 2.22 6.20 4.59
C MET A 114 2.52 7.52 3.84
N ILE A 115 2.82 8.59 4.59
CA ILE A 115 3.19 9.90 4.03
C ILE A 115 4.47 9.81 3.20
N GLU A 116 5.51 9.17 3.73
CA GLU A 116 6.77 8.93 3.03
C GLU A 116 6.56 8.13 1.74
N SER A 117 5.77 7.05 1.82
CA SER A 117 5.49 6.17 0.68
C SER A 117 4.83 6.91 -0.48
N VAL A 118 3.90 7.83 -0.23
CA VAL A 118 3.14 8.52 -1.28
C VAL A 118 4.05 9.37 -2.20
N ASN A 119 5.11 9.95 -1.63
CA ASN A 119 6.02 10.88 -2.33
C ASN A 119 7.37 10.23 -2.68
N GLU A 120 7.53 8.92 -2.48
CA GLU A 120 8.81 8.22 -2.69
C GLU A 120 9.32 8.28 -4.13
N ASN A 121 8.44 8.49 -5.12
CA ASN A 121 8.78 8.49 -6.54
C ASN A 121 9.19 9.87 -7.10
N LEU A 122 9.26 10.91 -6.27
CA LEU A 122 9.62 12.25 -6.72
C LEU A 122 10.99 12.30 -7.44
N PRO A 123 12.03 11.53 -7.04
CA PRO A 123 13.28 11.47 -7.78
C PRO A 123 13.11 10.96 -9.23
N GLU A 124 12.28 9.93 -9.46
CA GLU A 124 11.99 9.45 -10.82
C GLU A 124 11.17 10.46 -11.63
N VAL A 125 10.26 11.19 -10.99
CA VAL A 125 9.51 12.27 -11.63
C VAL A 125 10.45 13.41 -12.03
N GLN A 126 11.41 13.76 -11.18
CA GLN A 126 12.45 14.75 -11.49
C GLN A 126 13.26 14.32 -12.72
N GLY A 127 13.80 13.09 -12.70
CA GLY A 127 14.56 12.56 -13.83
C GLY A 127 13.75 12.51 -15.13
N TYR A 128 12.44 12.24 -15.04
CA TYR A 128 11.54 12.31 -16.19
C TYR A 128 11.38 13.73 -16.75
N ILE A 129 11.26 14.74 -15.87
CA ILE A 129 11.17 16.16 -16.27
C ILE A 129 12.46 16.55 -17.01
N GLU A 130 13.61 16.32 -16.39
CA GLU A 130 14.93 16.68 -16.93
C GLU A 130 15.17 16.03 -18.30
N GLN A 131 14.89 14.72 -18.41
CA GLN A 131 15.04 13.99 -19.67
C GLN A 131 14.08 14.50 -20.75
N SER A 132 12.82 14.79 -20.39
CA SER A 132 11.80 15.22 -21.37
C SER A 132 12.09 16.63 -21.89
N VAL A 133 12.50 17.54 -21.00
CA VAL A 133 12.91 18.90 -21.38
C VAL A 133 14.15 18.85 -22.26
N GLY A 134 15.16 18.03 -21.91
CA GLY A 134 16.36 17.84 -22.74
C GLY A 134 16.08 17.28 -24.13
N LYS A 135 14.98 16.53 -24.30
CA LYS A 135 14.48 16.04 -25.60
C LYS A 135 13.61 17.05 -26.37
N GLY A 136 13.40 18.25 -25.84
CA GLY A 136 12.54 19.27 -26.44
C GLY A 136 11.05 18.95 -26.37
N ILE A 137 10.62 18.07 -25.46
CA ILE A 137 9.19 17.80 -25.23
C ILE A 137 8.56 19.06 -24.60
N PRO A 138 7.44 19.58 -25.13
CA PRO A 138 6.82 20.78 -24.58
C PRO A 138 6.47 20.62 -23.10
N ALA A 139 6.80 21.59 -22.25
CA ALA A 139 6.60 21.51 -20.80
C ALA A 139 5.16 21.17 -20.40
N ARG A 140 4.17 21.70 -21.13
CA ARG A 140 2.76 21.37 -20.89
C ARG A 140 2.46 19.88 -21.05
N ALA A 141 3.13 19.20 -21.97
CA ALA A 141 2.98 17.75 -22.15
C ALA A 141 3.60 17.00 -20.97
N VAL A 142 4.76 17.44 -20.50
CA VAL A 142 5.45 16.90 -19.31
C VAL A 142 4.57 17.08 -18.07
N ALA A 143 4.03 18.28 -17.85
CA ALA A 143 3.09 18.57 -16.76
C ALA A 143 1.89 17.61 -16.78
N LEU A 144 1.26 17.39 -17.94
CA LEU A 144 0.13 16.46 -18.07
C LEU A 144 0.50 14.99 -17.87
N ASP A 145 1.73 14.60 -18.17
CA ASP A 145 2.20 13.24 -17.87
C ASP A 145 2.41 13.02 -16.37
N ILE A 146 2.77 14.07 -15.63
CA ILE A 146 2.90 14.04 -14.18
C ILE A 146 1.52 14.01 -13.53
N VAL A 147 0.72 15.05 -13.73
CA VAL A 147 -0.55 15.23 -12.98
C VAL A 147 -1.73 14.48 -13.58
N GLY A 148 -1.61 13.99 -14.80
CA GLY A 148 -2.68 13.36 -15.55
C GLY A 148 -3.56 14.34 -16.32
N ARG A 149 -4.52 13.77 -17.05
CA ARG A 149 -5.46 14.50 -17.91
C ARG A 149 -6.84 14.53 -17.25
N MET A 150 -7.57 15.63 -17.43
CA MET A 150 -8.90 15.81 -16.86
C MET A 150 -9.91 14.87 -17.51
N ASP A 151 -10.52 14.00 -16.71
CA ASP A 151 -11.68 13.23 -17.13
C ASP A 151 -12.93 14.13 -17.08
N LYS A 152 -13.62 14.25 -18.21
CA LYS A 152 -14.74 15.20 -18.34
C LYS A 152 -15.96 14.84 -17.50
N ALA A 153 -16.16 13.54 -17.22
CA ALA A 153 -17.32 13.03 -16.49
C ALA A 153 -17.10 13.14 -14.98
N THR A 154 -15.94 12.73 -14.50
CA THR A 154 -15.61 12.71 -13.06
C THR A 154 -15.02 14.02 -12.55
N LYS A 155 -14.57 14.91 -13.44
CA LYS A 155 -13.83 16.14 -13.10
C LYS A 155 -12.57 15.88 -12.27
N ARG A 156 -11.99 14.69 -12.41
CA ARG A 156 -10.73 14.29 -11.76
C ARG A 156 -9.65 14.06 -12.81
N ARG A 157 -8.39 14.32 -12.45
CA ARG A 157 -7.26 13.93 -13.30
C ARG A 157 -6.94 12.44 -13.16
N THR A 158 -6.64 11.81 -14.30
CA THR A 158 -6.25 10.39 -14.40
C THR A 158 -5.06 10.21 -15.34
N GLY A 159 -4.38 9.07 -15.26
CA GLY A 159 -3.27 8.71 -16.13
C GLY A 159 -1.96 9.48 -15.87
N GLY A 160 -1.79 10.02 -14.67
CA GLY A 160 -0.56 10.68 -14.22
C GLY A 160 0.46 9.73 -13.60
N LEU A 161 1.66 10.22 -13.34
CA LEU A 161 2.71 9.53 -12.58
C LEU A 161 2.55 9.71 -11.06
N LEU A 162 1.73 10.66 -10.61
CA LEU A 162 1.53 10.92 -9.19
C LEU A 162 0.99 9.70 -8.43
N GLY A 163 1.59 9.45 -7.26
CA GLY A 163 1.20 8.40 -6.33
C GLY A 163 1.62 6.98 -6.72
N LEU A 164 2.30 6.80 -7.86
CA LEU A 164 3.03 5.57 -8.16
C LEU A 164 4.27 5.46 -7.27
N ASN A 165 4.80 4.25 -7.06
CA ASN A 165 6.16 4.11 -6.52
C ASN A 165 7.23 4.25 -7.59
N SER A 166 8.50 4.30 -7.18
CA SER A 166 9.68 4.31 -8.04
C SER A 166 9.64 3.23 -9.13
N ASN A 167 9.38 1.97 -8.76
CA ASN A 167 9.33 0.85 -9.70
C ASN A 167 8.21 0.99 -10.75
N GLN A 168 7.03 1.40 -10.32
CA GLN A 168 5.86 1.62 -11.17
C GLN A 168 6.04 2.85 -12.07
N THR A 169 6.67 3.91 -11.55
CA THR A 169 7.00 5.13 -12.29
C THR A 169 7.98 4.79 -13.40
N GLY A 170 9.07 4.09 -13.09
CA GLY A 170 10.00 3.58 -14.09
C GLY A 170 9.33 2.66 -15.12
N ALA A 171 8.43 1.78 -14.70
CA ALA A 171 7.67 0.94 -15.62
C ALA A 171 6.72 1.75 -16.53
N ALA A 172 6.10 2.82 -16.02
CA ALA A 172 5.22 3.70 -16.79
C ALA A 172 6.00 4.55 -17.81
N ILE A 173 7.18 5.04 -17.43
CA ILE A 173 8.09 5.78 -18.32
C ILE A 173 8.58 4.87 -19.45
N ARG A 174 9.07 3.67 -19.11
CA ARG A 174 9.52 2.69 -20.11
C ARG A 174 8.39 2.25 -21.04
N ALA A 175 7.18 2.02 -20.52
CA ALA A 175 6.05 1.64 -21.36
C ALA A 175 5.68 2.73 -22.39
N LYS A 176 5.88 4.02 -22.06
CA LYS A 176 5.70 5.11 -23.02
C LYS A 176 6.78 5.06 -24.11
N ALA A 177 8.05 4.92 -23.71
CA ALA A 177 9.16 4.80 -24.67
C ALA A 177 8.99 3.59 -25.61
N GLU A 178 8.63 2.42 -25.09
CA GLU A 178 8.35 1.22 -25.89
C GLU A 178 7.26 1.45 -26.95
N LEU A 179 6.23 2.22 -26.60
CA LEU A 179 5.16 2.56 -27.55
C LEU A 179 5.59 3.59 -28.59
N GLU A 180 6.46 4.54 -28.23
CA GLU A 180 7.03 5.53 -29.14
C GLU A 180 8.00 4.88 -30.14
N ASP A 181 8.81 3.94 -29.66
CA ASP A 181 9.82 3.21 -30.43
C ASP A 181 9.25 2.00 -31.20
N LEU A 182 7.94 1.73 -31.07
CA LEU A 182 7.27 0.55 -31.64
C LEU A 182 7.91 -0.78 -31.19
N ASP A 183 8.38 -0.83 -29.95
CA ASP A 183 9.03 -2.00 -29.34
C ASP A 183 8.00 -3.05 -28.86
N PRO A 184 8.07 -4.31 -29.34
CA PRO A 184 7.23 -5.41 -28.86
C PRO A 184 7.31 -5.70 -27.36
N ALA A 185 8.37 -5.26 -26.66
CA ALA A 185 8.51 -5.40 -25.20
C ALA A 185 7.31 -4.82 -24.41
N TYR A 186 6.57 -3.87 -25.00
CA TYR A 186 5.30 -3.39 -24.45
C TYR A 186 4.31 -4.52 -24.13
N PHE A 187 4.31 -5.62 -24.90
CA PHE A 187 3.41 -6.75 -24.66
C PHE A 187 3.78 -7.61 -23.44
N GLU A 188 4.92 -7.36 -22.79
CA GLU A 188 5.31 -7.99 -21.53
C GLU A 188 4.69 -7.28 -20.32
N ARG A 189 4.20 -6.05 -20.50
CA ARG A 189 3.56 -5.26 -19.45
C ARG A 189 2.27 -5.95 -18.97
N LYS A 190 2.31 -6.55 -17.78
CA LYS A 190 1.21 -7.35 -17.20
C LYS A 190 -0.07 -6.54 -16.99
N LEU A 191 0.06 -5.28 -16.57
CA LEU A 191 -1.08 -4.41 -16.28
C LEU A 191 -1.57 -3.60 -17.49
N ARG A 192 -1.03 -3.81 -18.70
CA ARG A 192 -1.50 -3.09 -19.89
C ARG A 192 -2.95 -3.37 -20.23
N ASP A 193 -3.59 -2.44 -20.91
CA ASP A 193 -4.95 -2.64 -21.42
C ASP A 193 -4.93 -3.39 -22.75
N LYS A 194 -5.15 -4.71 -22.68
CA LYS A 194 -5.16 -5.60 -23.86
C LYS A 194 -6.14 -5.18 -24.96
N ARG A 195 -7.13 -4.34 -24.66
CA ARG A 195 -8.04 -3.77 -25.67
C ARG A 195 -7.33 -2.87 -26.68
N PHE A 196 -6.12 -2.40 -26.37
CA PHE A 196 -5.31 -1.60 -27.29
C PHE A 196 -4.26 -2.42 -28.05
N ASP A 197 -4.09 -3.71 -27.73
CA ASP A 197 -3.06 -4.55 -28.34
C ASP A 197 -3.19 -4.60 -29.87
N SER A 198 -4.41 -4.56 -30.41
CA SER A 198 -4.64 -4.56 -31.87
C SER A 198 -4.12 -3.30 -32.57
N ILE A 199 -4.25 -2.14 -31.92
CA ILE A 199 -3.73 -0.86 -32.44
C ILE A 199 -2.21 -0.86 -32.39
N VAL A 200 -1.62 -1.30 -31.27
CA VAL A 200 -0.16 -1.37 -31.10
C VAL A 200 0.45 -2.36 -32.09
N ARG A 201 -0.13 -3.56 -32.25
CA ARG A 201 0.35 -4.55 -33.24
C ARG A 201 0.32 -4.01 -34.67
N ARG A 202 -0.72 -3.24 -35.01
CA ARG A 202 -0.83 -2.62 -36.34
C ARG A 202 0.25 -1.56 -36.54
N ALA A 203 0.49 -0.70 -35.56
CA ALA A 203 1.54 0.31 -35.59
C ALA A 203 2.93 -0.33 -35.82
N ILE A 204 3.25 -1.39 -35.06
CA ILE A 204 4.50 -2.15 -35.18
C ILE A 204 4.60 -2.82 -36.57
N LYS A 205 3.54 -3.53 -37.00
CA LYS A 205 3.51 -4.23 -38.29
C LYS A 205 3.71 -3.27 -39.46
N ASP A 206 3.04 -2.13 -39.42
CA ASP A 206 3.03 -1.17 -40.52
C ASP A 206 4.21 -0.19 -40.46
N GLY A 207 5.01 -0.21 -39.37
CA GLY A 207 6.09 0.74 -39.12
C GLY A 207 5.61 2.18 -38.94
N LYS A 208 4.34 2.38 -38.59
CA LYS A 208 3.71 3.70 -38.49
C LYS A 208 3.57 4.10 -37.02
N PRO A 209 4.07 5.27 -36.60
CA PRO A 209 3.93 5.75 -35.24
C PRO A 209 2.46 5.82 -34.79
N LEU A 210 2.22 5.54 -33.51
CA LEU A 210 0.92 5.78 -32.90
C LEU A 210 0.57 7.26 -32.96
N SER A 211 -0.72 7.57 -33.13
CA SER A 211 -1.18 8.94 -32.96
C SER A 211 -0.91 9.40 -31.52
N ARG A 212 -0.62 10.68 -31.32
CA ARG A 212 -0.41 11.23 -29.96
C ARG A 212 -1.60 10.97 -29.04
N ALA A 213 -2.82 11.05 -29.58
CA ALA A 213 -4.03 10.75 -28.82
C ALA A 213 -4.11 9.28 -28.38
N ASP A 214 -3.70 8.34 -29.23
CA ASP A 214 -3.64 6.92 -28.87
C ASP A 214 -2.54 6.64 -27.85
N LEU A 215 -1.34 7.19 -28.05
CA LEU A 215 -0.23 7.06 -27.11
C LEU A 215 -0.64 7.55 -25.70
N ASP A 216 -1.22 8.74 -25.61
CA ASP A 216 -1.70 9.33 -24.36
C ASP A 216 -2.77 8.46 -23.69
N ARG A 217 -3.71 7.92 -24.49
CA ARG A 217 -4.79 7.06 -23.98
C ARG A 217 -4.26 5.72 -23.49
N ILE A 218 -3.36 5.08 -24.22
CA ILE A 218 -2.78 3.78 -23.88
C ILE A 218 -1.93 3.89 -22.61
N THR A 219 -1.02 4.88 -22.58
CA THR A 219 -0.12 5.12 -21.43
C THR A 219 -0.90 5.57 -20.19
N GLY A 220 -1.89 6.45 -20.34
CA GLY A 220 -2.75 6.88 -19.26
C GLY A 220 -3.51 5.71 -18.60
N ARG A 221 -4.09 4.81 -19.41
CA ARG A 221 -4.78 3.61 -18.89
C ARG A 221 -3.84 2.62 -18.21
N TYR A 222 -2.60 2.53 -18.65
CA TYR A 222 -1.59 1.71 -17.98
C TYR A 222 -1.22 2.30 -16.61
N ARG A 223 -0.99 3.62 -16.54
CA ARG A 223 -0.73 4.35 -15.28
C ARG A 223 -1.91 4.23 -14.30
N ASP A 224 -3.14 4.36 -14.76
CA ASP A 224 -4.35 4.16 -13.92
C ASP A 224 -4.38 2.75 -13.28
N ARG A 225 -4.01 1.72 -14.04
CA ARG A 225 -3.98 0.34 -13.54
C ARG A 225 -2.83 0.09 -12.58
N LEU A 226 -1.66 0.72 -12.80
CA LEU A 226 -0.55 0.71 -11.85
C LEU A 226 -0.95 1.37 -10.53
N LEU A 227 -1.60 2.54 -10.60
CA LEU A 227 -2.08 3.25 -9.42
C LEU A 227 -3.13 2.44 -8.67
N LYS A 228 -4.11 1.86 -9.36
CA LYS A 228 -5.08 0.96 -8.74
C LYS A 228 -4.39 -0.22 -8.06
N HIS A 229 -3.44 -0.87 -8.74
CA HIS A 229 -2.70 -1.99 -8.18
C HIS A 229 -1.93 -1.60 -6.93
N ARG A 230 -1.27 -0.42 -6.92
CA ARG A 230 -0.62 0.12 -5.72
C ARG A 230 -1.62 0.33 -4.58
N GLY A 231 -2.76 0.94 -4.87
CA GLY A 231 -3.82 1.12 -3.89
C GLY A 231 -4.34 -0.20 -3.31
N ASP A 232 -4.49 -1.25 -4.13
CA ASP A 232 -4.84 -2.60 -3.67
C ASP A 232 -3.75 -3.18 -2.73
N VAL A 233 -2.46 -3.01 -3.07
CA VAL A 233 -1.33 -3.49 -2.26
C VAL A 233 -1.22 -2.76 -0.93
N ILE A 234 -1.33 -1.42 -0.93
CA ILE A 234 -1.30 -0.58 0.28
C ILE A 234 -2.48 -0.94 1.17
N ALA A 235 -3.69 -0.95 0.63
CA ALA A 235 -4.89 -1.24 1.42
C ALA A 235 -4.79 -2.59 2.12
N ARG A 236 -4.37 -3.64 1.40
CA ARG A 236 -4.18 -4.96 1.99
C ARG A 236 -3.08 -4.97 3.04
N THR A 237 -1.94 -4.35 2.77
CA THR A 237 -0.78 -4.39 3.68
C THR A 237 -1.07 -3.62 4.96
N GLU A 238 -1.54 -2.38 4.84
CA GLU A 238 -1.74 -1.48 5.98
C GLU A 238 -2.93 -1.89 6.84
N ALA A 239 -4.08 -2.23 6.24
CA ALA A 239 -5.25 -2.64 7.02
C ALA A 239 -4.98 -3.92 7.83
N LEU A 240 -4.26 -4.86 7.23
CA LEU A 240 -3.95 -6.14 7.84
C LEU A 240 -2.87 -6.04 8.91
N ASN A 241 -1.81 -5.28 8.66
CA ASN A 241 -0.80 -5.02 9.68
C ASN A 241 -1.38 -4.24 10.86
N ALA A 242 -2.27 -3.28 10.60
CA ALA A 242 -2.99 -2.56 11.65
C ALA A 242 -3.84 -3.48 12.50
N LEU A 243 -4.65 -4.34 11.87
CA LEU A 243 -5.52 -5.27 12.57
C LEU A 243 -4.72 -6.24 13.47
N ARG A 244 -3.59 -6.75 12.98
CA ARG A 244 -2.71 -7.64 13.76
C ARG A 244 -1.98 -6.90 14.88
N ALA A 245 -1.46 -5.70 14.61
CA ALA A 245 -0.81 -4.88 15.62
C ALA A 245 -1.77 -4.48 16.74
N GLY A 246 -3.00 -4.11 16.36
CA GLY A 246 -4.08 -3.86 17.30
C GLY A 246 -4.39 -5.09 18.14
N GLN A 247 -4.56 -6.26 17.51
CA GLN A 247 -4.79 -7.52 18.22
C GLN A 247 -3.68 -7.83 19.22
N HIS A 248 -2.41 -7.69 18.80
CA HIS A 248 -1.26 -7.89 19.69
C HIS A 248 -1.26 -6.93 20.88
N GLU A 249 -1.52 -5.63 20.65
CA GLU A 249 -1.64 -4.65 21.73
C GLU A 249 -2.83 -4.94 22.64
N GLY A 250 -3.96 -5.43 22.12
CA GLY A 250 -5.09 -5.87 22.94
C GLY A 250 -4.71 -6.98 23.92
N PHE A 251 -3.94 -7.97 23.46
CA PHE A 251 -3.39 -9.01 24.35
C PHE A 251 -2.35 -8.45 25.33
N ARG A 252 -1.54 -7.46 24.92
CA ARG A 252 -0.64 -6.76 25.83
C ARG A 252 -1.40 -6.05 26.96
N GLN A 253 -2.47 -5.32 26.62
CA GLN A 253 -3.31 -4.63 27.62
C GLN A 253 -4.02 -5.61 28.55
N LEU A 254 -4.40 -6.81 28.08
CA LEU A 254 -4.94 -7.86 28.94
C LEU A 254 -3.94 -8.33 30.00
N ILE A 255 -2.69 -8.52 29.59
CA ILE A 255 -1.59 -8.89 30.50
C ILE A 255 -1.30 -7.75 31.47
N ASP A 256 -1.19 -6.51 30.97
CA ASP A 256 -0.95 -5.32 31.80
C ASP A 256 -2.06 -5.12 32.85
N ALA A 257 -3.31 -5.46 32.52
CA ALA A 257 -4.46 -5.40 33.43
C ALA A 257 -4.53 -6.58 34.42
N GLY A 258 -3.61 -7.55 34.36
CA GLY A 258 -3.62 -8.75 35.19
C GLY A 258 -4.80 -9.69 34.88
N LEU A 259 -5.38 -9.57 33.68
CA LEU A 259 -6.51 -10.40 33.23
C LEU A 259 -6.06 -11.66 32.49
N ALA A 260 -4.77 -11.76 32.15
CA ALA A 260 -4.12 -12.95 31.59
C ALA A 260 -2.71 -13.08 32.17
N ASP A 261 -2.37 -14.26 32.72
CA ASP A 261 -1.06 -14.50 33.34
C ASP A 261 0.02 -14.87 32.32
N ALA A 262 -0.36 -15.68 31.32
CA ALA A 262 0.53 -16.09 30.23
C ALA A 262 -0.26 -16.19 28.93
N VAL A 263 0.37 -15.78 27.83
CA VAL A 263 -0.22 -15.83 26.50
C VAL A 263 0.79 -16.46 25.54
N GLU A 264 0.38 -17.49 24.83
CA GLU A 264 1.13 -18.08 23.74
C GLU A 264 0.72 -17.42 22.43
N VAL A 265 1.70 -17.01 21.64
CA VAL A 265 1.53 -16.46 20.29
C VAL A 265 1.96 -17.51 19.30
N LYS A 266 1.04 -17.97 18.45
CA LYS A 266 1.31 -18.97 17.41
C LYS A 266 1.21 -18.35 16.03
N TRP A 267 2.26 -18.52 15.22
CA TRP A 267 2.27 -18.09 13.83
C TRP A 267 1.43 -19.04 12.97
N GLN A 268 0.44 -18.51 12.26
CA GLN A 268 -0.42 -19.27 11.36
C GLN A 268 -0.26 -18.73 9.94
N ALA A 269 0.42 -19.51 9.10
CA ALA A 269 0.57 -19.20 7.69
C ALA A 269 -0.68 -19.61 6.90
N THR A 270 -1.02 -18.85 5.85
CA THR A 270 -2.09 -19.21 4.91
C THR A 270 -1.59 -20.26 3.93
N ALA A 271 -2.26 -21.40 3.82
CA ALA A 271 -1.83 -22.51 2.96
C ALA A 271 -2.51 -22.49 1.58
N ASP A 272 -2.28 -21.45 0.77
CA ASP A 272 -2.94 -21.26 -0.54
C ASP A 272 -1.96 -20.96 -1.70
N GLY A 273 -0.67 -21.29 -1.52
CA GLY A 273 0.35 -21.19 -2.56
C GLY A 273 0.87 -19.78 -2.86
N ARG A 274 0.36 -18.72 -2.21
CA ARG A 274 0.95 -17.37 -2.32
C ARG A 274 1.70 -16.92 -1.06
N THR A 275 1.77 -17.78 -0.06
CA THR A 275 2.55 -17.49 1.15
C THR A 275 3.99 -17.83 0.85
N ARG A 276 4.86 -16.86 1.09
CA ARG A 276 6.31 -17.00 0.90
C ARG A 276 6.87 -18.13 1.76
N ASP A 277 7.86 -18.85 1.22
CA ASP A 277 8.44 -20.04 1.85
C ASP A 277 8.99 -19.76 3.24
N SER A 278 9.61 -18.60 3.45
CA SER A 278 10.11 -18.15 4.75
C SER A 278 9.02 -18.07 5.81
N HIS A 279 7.79 -17.70 5.43
CA HIS A 279 6.67 -17.58 6.36
C HIS A 279 5.90 -18.89 6.52
N LEU A 280 5.95 -19.77 5.52
CA LEU A 280 5.49 -21.17 5.65
C LEU A 280 6.38 -21.95 6.64
N ALA A 281 7.68 -21.67 6.66
CA ALA A 281 8.60 -22.27 7.63
C ALA A 281 8.28 -21.87 9.09
N LEU A 282 7.70 -20.68 9.30
CA LEU A 282 7.20 -20.25 10.61
C LEU A 282 5.84 -20.84 10.98
N ASN A 283 5.14 -21.49 10.04
CA ASN A 283 3.80 -22.00 10.27
C ASN A 283 3.76 -22.99 11.44
N GLY A 284 2.93 -22.69 12.42
CA GLY A 284 2.75 -23.54 13.59
C GLY A 284 3.73 -23.26 14.73
N GLN A 285 4.80 -22.49 14.49
CA GLN A 285 5.71 -22.05 15.54
C GLN A 285 4.94 -21.24 16.58
N ALA A 286 5.24 -21.49 17.84
CA ALA A 286 4.67 -20.79 18.97
C ALA A 286 5.78 -20.21 19.85
N VAL A 287 5.55 -19.01 20.37
CA VAL A 287 6.41 -18.32 21.31
C VAL A 287 5.58 -17.81 22.48
N GLU A 288 6.19 -17.63 23.64
CA GLU A 288 5.52 -16.92 24.74
C GLU A 288 5.41 -15.43 24.39
N PHE A 289 4.37 -14.76 24.87
CA PHE A 289 4.19 -13.33 24.64
C PHE A 289 5.39 -12.53 25.14
N GLY A 290 5.89 -11.61 24.31
CA GLY A 290 7.14 -10.87 24.55
C GLY A 290 8.40 -11.56 24.02
N GLN A 291 8.31 -12.80 23.57
CA GLN A 291 9.34 -13.43 22.73
C GLN A 291 9.06 -13.18 21.25
N MET A 292 10.08 -13.36 20.41
CA MET A 292 10.04 -13.01 18.98
C MET A 292 10.19 -14.22 18.07
N PHE A 293 9.55 -14.15 16.92
CA PHE A 293 9.85 -14.97 15.75
C PHE A 293 11.06 -14.39 15.01
N ILE A 294 11.77 -15.24 14.27
CA ILE A 294 12.90 -14.84 13.43
C ILE A 294 12.56 -15.18 11.98
N SER A 295 12.53 -14.19 11.10
CA SER A 295 12.31 -14.43 9.67
C SER A 295 13.45 -15.28 9.09
N PRO A 296 13.16 -16.46 8.51
CA PRO A 296 14.21 -17.28 7.90
C PRO A 296 14.85 -16.65 6.67
N ALA A 297 14.20 -15.68 6.02
CA ALA A 297 14.74 -14.99 4.84
C ALA A 297 15.67 -13.84 5.21
N THR A 298 15.27 -13.01 6.18
CA THR A 298 15.94 -11.73 6.47
C THR A 298 16.67 -11.71 7.80
N GLY A 299 16.41 -12.68 8.69
CA GLY A 299 16.87 -12.65 10.08
C GLY A 299 16.15 -11.62 10.95
N ALA A 300 15.16 -10.89 10.41
CA ALA A 300 14.41 -9.90 11.16
C ALA A 300 13.61 -10.53 12.31
N LEU A 301 13.50 -9.79 13.41
CA LEU A 301 12.70 -10.20 14.55
C LEU A 301 11.27 -9.69 14.39
N MET A 302 10.29 -10.45 14.88
CA MET A 302 8.87 -10.09 14.79
C MET A 302 8.11 -10.61 16.01
N GLU A 303 7.30 -9.78 16.66
CA GLU A 303 6.41 -10.21 17.74
C GLU A 303 5.19 -10.98 17.21
N PHE A 304 4.78 -10.68 15.97
CA PHE A 304 3.65 -11.28 15.27
C PHE A 304 3.80 -11.07 13.75
N PRO A 305 3.00 -11.76 12.90
CA PRO A 305 3.06 -11.54 11.46
C PRO A 305 2.75 -10.10 11.03
N GLY A 306 3.59 -9.53 10.17
CA GLY A 306 3.43 -8.15 9.72
C GLY A 306 3.90 -7.10 10.74
N ASP A 307 4.49 -7.53 11.85
CA ASP A 307 5.23 -6.64 12.74
C ASP A 307 6.42 -5.99 12.01
N ILE A 308 6.65 -4.71 12.30
CA ILE A 308 7.64 -3.84 11.68
C ILE A 308 8.53 -3.13 12.72
N SER A 309 8.32 -3.38 14.03
CA SER A 309 9.08 -2.68 15.08
C SER A 309 10.49 -3.22 15.28
N HIS A 310 10.79 -4.42 14.79
CA HIS A 310 12.06 -5.11 15.07
C HIS A 310 12.85 -5.50 13.80
N GLY A 311 12.80 -4.66 12.77
CA GLY A 311 13.64 -4.74 11.57
C GLY A 311 13.05 -5.52 10.39
N ALA A 312 11.82 -6.01 10.51
CA ALA A 312 11.10 -6.61 9.38
C ALA A 312 10.59 -5.53 8.43
N HIS A 313 10.83 -5.72 7.13
CA HIS A 313 10.49 -4.78 6.06
C HIS A 313 9.79 -5.49 4.90
N GLY A 314 9.78 -4.87 3.71
CA GLY A 314 8.91 -5.24 2.59
C GLY A 314 8.89 -6.73 2.23
N GLU A 315 10.04 -7.41 2.34
CA GLU A 315 10.15 -8.85 2.07
C GLU A 315 9.30 -9.71 3.02
N ASP A 316 9.16 -9.29 4.27
CA ASP A 316 8.36 -9.95 5.29
C ASP A 316 6.93 -9.42 5.35
N VAL A 317 6.70 -8.11 5.19
CA VAL A 317 5.43 -7.50 5.61
C VAL A 317 4.47 -7.19 4.47
N ILE A 318 4.95 -6.85 3.27
CA ILE A 318 4.07 -6.43 2.16
C ILE A 318 3.21 -7.61 1.68
N GLN A 319 1.90 -7.42 1.62
CA GLN A 319 0.94 -8.49 1.28
C GLN A 319 1.08 -9.78 2.12
N CYS A 320 1.67 -9.70 3.32
CA CYS A 320 1.75 -10.84 4.22
C CYS A 320 0.35 -11.23 4.67
N ARG A 321 0.03 -12.53 4.60
CA ARG A 321 -1.30 -13.04 4.93
C ARG A 321 -1.33 -13.78 6.26
N CYS A 322 -0.22 -14.35 6.71
CA CYS A 322 -0.10 -15.04 7.99
C CYS A 322 -0.72 -14.27 9.17
N VAL A 323 -1.36 -14.93 10.13
CA VAL A 323 -1.91 -14.27 11.35
C VAL A 323 -1.30 -14.88 12.61
N ALA A 324 -1.42 -14.17 13.72
CA ALA A 324 -1.14 -14.74 15.02
C ALA A 324 -2.41 -15.35 15.61
N ILE A 325 -2.27 -16.50 16.24
CA ILE A 325 -3.28 -17.11 17.09
C ILE A 325 -2.80 -16.96 18.53
N TYR A 326 -3.62 -16.34 19.37
CA TYR A 326 -3.28 -16.08 20.77
C TYR A 326 -4.04 -17.07 21.66
N ARG A 327 -3.31 -17.73 22.57
CA ARG A 327 -3.89 -18.63 23.56
C ARG A 327 -3.51 -18.18 24.96
N ILE A 328 -4.51 -17.82 25.75
CA ILE A 328 -4.32 -17.51 27.17
C ILE A 328 -4.11 -18.82 27.93
N LYS A 329 -2.99 -18.93 28.64
CA LYS A 329 -2.67 -19.99 29.58
C LYS A 329 -3.02 -19.47 30.97
N ASN A 330 -4.23 -19.76 31.44
CA ASN A 330 -4.53 -19.54 32.86
C ASN A 330 -3.83 -20.64 33.66
N ARG A 331 -3.18 -20.28 34.77
CA ARG A 331 -2.96 -21.26 35.84
C ARG A 331 -4.33 -21.61 36.40
N ASP A 332 -4.63 -22.90 36.50
CA ASP A 332 -5.75 -23.38 37.29
C ASP A 332 -5.69 -22.69 38.65
N ARG A 333 -6.69 -21.85 38.95
CA ARG A 333 -6.92 -21.33 40.31
C ARG A 333 -7.75 -22.34 41.07
#